data_AF-A0A2P5LZM2-F1
#
_entry.id   AF-A0A2P5LZM2-F1
#
_cell.length_a   1.000
_cell.length_b   1.000
_cell.length_c   1.000
_cell.angle_alpha   90.00
_cell.angle_beta   90.00
_cell.angle_gamma   90.00
#
_symmetry.space_group_name_H-M   'P 1'
#
loop_
_entity.id
_entity.type
_entity.pdbx_description
1 polymer ?
#
loop_
_entity_poly.entity_id
_entity_poly.type
_entity_poly.pdbx_seq_one_letter_code
_entity_poly.pdbx_strand_id
1 'polypeptide(L)'
;MAAQKGKDLLLKIHDGASFVTVGGLRTRRLALNADTVDVTDAESSGRWRELLDGGGLKRASVSGTGVFKDQSSDALLRQTFFDGLLREWQ
;
A
#
# COMPACT_ATOMS: atom_id res chain seq x y z
N MET A 1 6.82 -21.88 10.35
CA MET A 1 7.17 -20.60 9.70
C MET A 1 8.13 -19.86 10.62
N ALA A 2 9.41 -19.77 10.25
CA ALA A 2 10.37 -19.01 11.05
C ALA A 2 10.11 -17.51 10.82
N ALA A 3 9.95 -16.73 11.90
CA ALA A 3 9.85 -15.29 11.81
C ALA A 3 11.14 -14.75 11.16
N GLN A 4 11.03 -14.10 10.01
CA GLN A 4 12.16 -13.38 9.42
C GLN A 4 12.38 -12.09 10.23
N LYS A 5 13.65 -11.79 10.53
CA LYS A 5 14.02 -10.50 11.13
C LYS A 5 13.49 -9.38 10.23
N GLY A 6 12.58 -8.57 10.75
CA GLY A 6 12.10 -7.36 10.09
C GLY A 6 13.20 -6.31 10.05
N LYS A 7 14.23 -6.51 9.23
CA LYS A 7 15.26 -5.49 8.95
C LYS A 7 14.57 -4.23 8.42
N ASP A 8 15.15 -3.07 8.70
CA ASP A 8 14.56 -1.75 8.42
C ASP A 8 13.99 -1.64 7.01
N LEU A 9 12.78 -1.08 6.87
CA LEU A 9 12.17 -0.81 5.57
C LEU A 9 12.45 0.63 5.19
N LEU A 10 12.90 0.84 3.95
CA LEU A 10 13.07 2.18 3.40
C LEU A 10 11.82 2.55 2.62
N LEU A 11 11.29 3.74 2.88
CA LEU A 11 10.26 4.35 2.06
C LEU A 11 10.94 5.22 1.00
N LYS A 12 10.61 4.99 -0.27
CA LYS A 12 11.09 5.82 -1.38
C LYS A 12 9.94 6.38 -2.20
N ILE A 13 10.15 7.57 -2.74
CA ILE A 13 9.23 8.26 -3.65
C ILE A 13 9.93 8.48 -4.99
N HIS A 14 9.21 8.32 -6.09
CA HIS A 14 9.73 8.65 -7.42
C HIS A 14 9.66 10.17 -7.68
N ASP A 15 10.81 10.81 -7.90
CA ASP A 15 10.91 12.26 -8.12
C ASP A 15 10.60 12.69 -9.57
N GLY A 16 10.43 11.73 -10.47
CA GLY A 16 10.25 11.94 -11.92
C GLY A 16 11.38 11.36 -12.75
N ALA A 17 12.55 11.11 -12.15
CA ALA A 17 13.70 10.47 -12.79
C ALA A 17 14.17 9.21 -12.04
N SER A 18 14.06 9.18 -10.71
CA SER A 18 14.54 8.07 -9.89
C SER A 18 13.80 7.95 -8.56
N PHE A 19 13.99 6.81 -7.88
CA PHE A 19 13.50 6.61 -6.51
C PHE A 19 14.44 7.22 -5.48
N VAL A 20 13.94 8.20 -4.73
CA VAL A 20 14.66 8.87 -3.64
C VAL A 20 14.17 8.33 -2.31
N THR A 21 15.10 7.92 -1.44
CA THR A 21 14.77 7.49 -0.07
C THR A 21 14.29 8.67 0.76
N VAL A 22 13.06 8.58 1.24
CA VAL A 22 12.43 9.57 2.13
C VAL A 22 12.79 9.31 3.58
N GLY A 23 12.78 8.05 4.00
CA GLY A 23 13.05 7.71 5.39
C GLY A 23 13.04 6.22 5.67
N GLY A 24 13.49 5.86 6.86
CA GLY A 24 13.43 4.49 7.38
C GLY A 24 12.24 4.30 8.31
N LEU A 25 11.44 3.26 8.08
CA LEU A 25 10.32 2.86 8.92
C LEU A 25 10.78 1.87 10.01
N ARG A 26 10.56 2.26 11.27
CA ARG A 26 10.80 1.43 12.46
C ARG A 26 9.62 0.53 12.76
N THR A 27 8.42 1.11 12.74
CA THR A 27 7.16 0.33 12.78
C THR A 27 6.56 0.35 11.38
N ARG A 28 6.02 -0.79 10.94
CA ARG A 28 5.42 -0.91 9.62
C ARG A 28 4.30 -1.93 9.61
N ARG A 29 3.25 -1.62 8.87
CA ARG A 29 2.15 -2.52 8.55
C ARG A 29 1.92 -2.43 7.04
N LEU A 30 2.12 -3.56 6.36
CA LEU A 30 1.63 -3.77 5.00
C LEU A 30 0.33 -4.54 5.11
N ALA A 31 -0.76 -3.96 4.60
CA ALA A 31 -2.05 -4.64 4.49
C ALA A 31 -2.41 -4.79 3.02
N LEU A 32 -2.76 -6.01 2.63
CA LEU A 32 -3.30 -6.35 1.32
C LEU A 32 -4.76 -6.73 1.52
N ASN A 33 -5.65 -5.97 0.92
CA ASN A 33 -7.10 -6.20 1.00
C ASN A 33 -7.62 -6.55 -0.40
N ALA A 34 -8.50 -7.53 -0.46
CA ALA A 34 -9.27 -7.84 -1.65
C ALA A 34 -10.75 -7.73 -1.26
N ASP A 35 -11.44 -6.76 -1.82
CA ASP A 35 -12.89 -6.63 -1.62
C ASP A 35 -13.57 -7.79 -2.36
N THR A 36 -14.60 -8.40 -1.79
CA THR A 36 -15.34 -9.51 -2.45
C THR A 36 -16.56 -8.95 -3.15
N VAL A 37 -16.85 -9.45 -4.36
CA VAL A 37 -18.07 -9.13 -5.10
C VAL A 37 -19.03 -10.29 -4.97
N ASP A 38 -20.19 -10.01 -4.37
CA ASP A 38 -21.28 -10.96 -4.24
C ASP A 38 -22.11 -11.00 -5.53
N VAL A 39 -22.38 -12.20 -6.02
CA VAL A 39 -23.17 -12.44 -7.23
C VAL A 39 -24.28 -13.47 -6.97
N THR A 40 -24.71 -13.62 -5.72
CA THR A 40 -25.78 -14.54 -5.33
C THR A 40 -27.10 -14.16 -6.02
N ASP A 41 -27.80 -15.15 -6.57
CA ASP A 41 -29.10 -14.99 -7.20
C ASP A 41 -30.13 -16.03 -6.69
N ALA A 42 -31.35 -16.03 -7.26
CA ALA A 42 -32.44 -16.89 -6.83
C ALA A 42 -32.20 -18.38 -7.14
N GLU A 43 -31.37 -18.68 -8.13
CA GLU A 43 -31.02 -20.03 -8.58
C GLU A 43 -29.75 -20.55 -7.87
N SER A 44 -29.13 -19.75 -7.00
CA SER A 44 -27.94 -20.12 -6.25
C SER A 44 -28.13 -21.43 -5.50
N SER A 45 -27.37 -22.44 -5.92
CA SER A 45 -27.52 -23.80 -5.44
C SER A 45 -27.38 -23.88 -3.92
N GLY A 46 -28.32 -24.56 -3.26
CA GLY A 46 -28.28 -24.74 -1.80
C GLY A 46 -28.37 -23.45 -0.97
N ARG A 47 -28.70 -22.30 -1.59
CA ARG A 47 -28.69 -20.96 -0.95
C ARG A 47 -27.33 -20.55 -0.40
N TRP A 48 -26.25 -21.01 -1.03
CA TRP A 48 -24.90 -20.55 -0.74
C TRP A 48 -24.67 -19.14 -1.29
N ARG A 49 -23.81 -18.38 -0.61
CA ARG A 49 -23.31 -17.10 -1.14
C ARG A 49 -22.34 -17.36 -2.27
N GLU A 50 -22.57 -16.76 -3.42
CA GLU A 50 -21.69 -16.85 -4.58
C GLU A 50 -20.82 -15.60 -4.70
N LEU A 51 -19.51 -15.80 -4.92
CA LEU A 51 -18.54 -14.73 -5.03
C LEU A 51 -17.90 -14.76 -6.42
N LEU A 52 -17.83 -13.60 -7.08
CA LEU A 52 -17.15 -13.46 -8.35
C LEU A 52 -15.65 -13.37 -8.14
N ASP A 53 -14.92 -14.38 -8.62
CA ASP A 53 -13.46 -14.35 -8.62
C ASP A 53 -12.94 -13.20 -9.50
N GLY A 54 -11.92 -12.50 -9.00
CA GLY A 54 -11.31 -11.37 -9.69
C GLY A 54 -12.17 -10.10 -9.84
N GLY A 55 -13.45 -10.12 -9.49
CA GLY A 55 -14.33 -8.94 -9.54
C GLY A 55 -14.00 -7.87 -8.48
N GLY A 56 -13.29 -8.29 -7.43
CA GLY A 56 -12.89 -7.48 -6.30
C GLY A 56 -11.77 -6.47 -6.56
N LEU A 57 -11.92 -5.26 -6.00
CA LEU A 57 -10.82 -4.29 -5.93
C LEU A 57 -9.73 -4.81 -4.98
N LYS A 58 -8.50 -4.91 -5.52
CA LYS A 58 -7.30 -5.25 -4.75
C LYS A 58 -6.62 -3.96 -4.31
N ARG A 59 -6.42 -3.78 -3.01
CA ARG A 59 -5.80 -2.60 -2.41
C ARG A 59 -4.62 -3.00 -1.56
N ALA A 60 -3.53 -2.25 -1.67
CA ALA A 60 -2.39 -2.35 -0.78
C ALA A 60 -2.23 -1.04 -0.01
N SER A 61 -2.03 -1.11 1.30
CA SER A 61 -1.73 0.06 2.14
C SER A 61 -0.52 -0.20 3.01
N VAL A 62 0.38 0.78 3.07
CA VAL A 62 1.53 0.79 3.97
C VAL A 62 1.32 1.88 5.00
N SER A 63 1.48 1.55 6.29
CA SER A 63 1.51 2.53 7.38
C SER A 63 2.68 2.25 8.30
N GLY A 64 3.21 3.29 8.95
CA GLY A 64 4.37 3.13 9.81
C GLY A 64 4.86 4.43 10.42
N THR A 65 5.81 4.31 11.34
CA THR A 65 6.53 5.42 11.96
C THR A 65 8.02 5.29 11.74
N GLY A 66 8.71 6.40 11.55
CA GLY A 66 10.08 6.41 11.08
C GLY A 66 10.78 7.75 11.26
N VAL A 67 11.98 7.84 10.69
CA VAL A 67 12.78 9.07 10.65
C VAL A 67 13.07 9.42 9.19
N PHE A 68 12.91 10.70 8.86
CA PHE A 68 13.27 11.23 7.54
C PHE A 68 14.78 11.18 7.32
N LYS A 69 15.18 10.96 6.06
CA LYS A 69 16.57 10.95 5.65
C LYS A 69 17.15 12.36 5.61
N ASP A 70 16.49 13.28 4.90
CA ASP A 70 16.96 14.65 4.68
C ASP A 70 15.81 15.61 4.38
N GLN A 71 16.10 16.91 4.43
CA GLN A 71 15.11 17.96 4.21
C GLN A 71 14.57 18.02 2.77
N SER A 72 15.39 17.61 1.79
CA SER A 72 14.99 17.64 0.37
C SER A 72 13.91 16.61 0.05
N SER A 73 14.06 15.39 0.55
CA SER A 73 13.10 14.30 0.39
C SER A 73 11.81 14.53 1.19
N ASP A 74 11.90 15.16 2.37
CA ASP A 74 10.73 15.65 3.11
C ASP A 74 9.95 16.71 2.31
N ALA A 75 10.65 17.69 1.74
CA ALA A 75 10.03 18.74 0.94
C ALA A 75 9.31 18.17 -0.29
N LEU A 76 9.93 17.21 -0.99
CA LEU A 76 9.32 16.52 -2.13
C LEU A 76 8.03 15.78 -1.72
N LEU A 77 8.04 15.08 -0.59
CA LEU A 77 6.86 14.37 -0.09
C LEU A 77 5.73 15.35 0.25
N ARG A 78 6.02 16.42 1.00
CA ARG A 78 5.02 17.45 1.35
C ARG A 78 4.47 18.13 0.11
N GLN A 79 5.33 18.53 -0.82
CA GLN A 79 4.89 19.17 -2.05
C GLN A 79 3.97 18.25 -2.86
N THR A 80 4.35 16.98 -3.04
CA THR A 80 3.53 15.99 -3.74
C THR A 80 2.12 15.87 -3.13
N PHE A 81 2.03 15.88 -1.80
CA PHE A 81 0.75 15.85 -1.08
C PHE A 81 -0.10 17.09 -1.34
N PHE A 82 0.47 18.29 -1.21
CA PHE A 82 -0.26 19.54 -1.41
C PHE A 82 -0.64 19.81 -2.87
N ASP A 83 0.17 19.33 -3.82
CA ASP A 83 -0.14 19.41 -5.24
C ASP A 83 -1.19 18.36 -5.68
N GLY A 84 -1.59 17.44 -4.78
CA GLY A 84 -2.57 16.39 -5.06
C GLY A 84 -2.08 15.36 -6.08
N LEU A 85 -0.77 15.15 -6.19
CA LEU A 85 -0.16 14.30 -7.21
C LEU A 85 0.00 12.85 -6.73
N LEU A 86 -0.32 11.91 -7.62
CA LEU A 86 0.02 10.50 -7.45
C LEU A 86 1.44 10.25 -7.96
N ARG A 87 2.27 9.63 -7.11
CA ARG A 87 3.64 9.22 -7.43
C ARG A 87 3.78 7.72 -7.23
N GLU A 88 4.80 7.14 -7.87
CA GLU A 88 5.21 5.77 -7.61
C GLU A 88 6.03 5.70 -6.32
N TRP A 89 5.83 4.62 -5.56
CA TRP A 89 6.46 4.40 -4.26
C TRP A 89 7.12 3.01 -4.20
N GLN A 90 8.20 2.92 -3.44
CA GLN A 90 8.94 1.68 -3.19
C GLN A 90 9.25 1.52 -1.70
#